data_AF-A0A7C3QWQ5-F1
#
_entry.id   AF-A0A7C3QWQ5-F1
#
_cell.length_a   1.000
_cell.length_b   1.000
_cell.length_c   1.000
_cell.angle_alpha   90.00
_cell.angle_beta   90.00
_cell.angle_gamma   90.00
#
_symmetry.space_group_name_H-M   'P 1'
#
loop_
_entity.id
_entity.type
_entity.pdbx_description
1 polymer ?
#
loop_
_entity_poly.entity_id
_entity_poly.type
_entity_poly.pdbx_seq_one_letter_code
_entity_poly.pdbx_strand_id
1 'polypeptide(L)'
;MRDRLFVIPHTHYDAVVFKTRAEYLEMGLPHILYALQCLKADPRYRFVLDQVCYIRPFLERYPEEEATFRQMIAQGRLQITCGMDTMADVNIPSGESFIRQVLYGKRYCRDKLGVEVRVGWALDTFGHHPQMPQLLRKAGFDCYYFFRGVPDAQTPSEFYWQGIDGSQVLAIWLPYSYGFLFGSPKNLPEFKEFVRQRYEHLKPFAPTPVLVGLSGVDLGEPEPHLAELVEAFNRDPAAPFELRVATPDEHLAALREALDAGHRLAVVSGDLNPIFQGCYSSRIEVKQANRELERLLTTIEKCDALAAWLGLPVDVAALERAWEPVLFNQFHDCICGVQVDKVFEDTMHSYYYSKRLAAELLDARLASIASKVDTSGEGIPLIVFNTLGWSRSDIVEVEVAFTETQVLSLGLRDAEGRALPVQVLEAERYPGGGLKRARIAFIAREVPAMGYAVYRVIPNGEQAIPSTLTAGTGGLGWFGVAHDPNLAGERGFMANEYCRLEFDLRSGALVSLKLKPEGRELLREGLGNVVARERDGGDFWQIGGA
;
A
#
# COMPACT_ATOMS: atom_id res chain seq x y z
N MET A 1 -9.02 37.30 -21.08
CA MET A 1 -8.83 36.03 -21.82
C MET A 1 -10.21 35.38 -21.91
N ARG A 2 -10.57 34.77 -23.04
CA ARG A 2 -11.81 33.97 -23.11
C ARG A 2 -11.58 32.68 -22.32
N ASP A 3 -12.59 32.22 -21.59
CA ASP A 3 -12.51 30.98 -20.83
C ASP A 3 -12.35 29.77 -21.77
N ARG A 4 -11.58 28.78 -21.33
CA ARG A 4 -11.30 27.53 -22.04
C ARG A 4 -11.73 26.37 -21.15
N LEU A 5 -12.67 25.55 -21.61
CA LEU A 5 -13.09 24.31 -20.96
C LEU A 5 -12.47 23.11 -21.69
N PHE A 6 -11.56 22.44 -21.01
CA PHE A 6 -10.88 21.24 -21.48
C PHE A 6 -11.77 20.01 -21.18
N VAL A 7 -12.10 19.26 -22.23
CA VAL A 7 -12.80 17.99 -22.17
C VAL A 7 -11.75 16.90 -22.34
N ILE A 8 -11.56 16.06 -21.32
CA ILE A 8 -10.55 14.99 -21.34
C ILE A 8 -11.25 13.64 -21.45
N PRO A 9 -11.24 13.00 -22.64
CA PRO A 9 -11.80 11.67 -22.82
C PRO A 9 -10.93 10.64 -22.11
N HIS A 10 -11.55 9.75 -21.32
CA HIS A 10 -10.85 8.67 -20.62
C HIS A 10 -11.78 7.48 -20.40
N THR A 11 -11.22 6.40 -19.87
CA THR A 11 -12.00 5.30 -19.29
C THR A 11 -11.37 4.98 -17.94
N HIS A 12 -12.17 4.92 -16.87
CA HIS A 12 -11.69 4.46 -15.58
C HIS A 12 -11.79 2.94 -15.57
N TYR A 13 -10.67 2.24 -15.39
CA TYR A 13 -10.66 0.79 -15.35
C TYR A 13 -10.69 0.28 -13.90
N ASP A 14 -11.76 -0.37 -13.50
CA ASP A 14 -11.75 -1.10 -12.24
C ASP A 14 -10.97 -2.41 -12.40
N ALA A 15 -9.92 -2.58 -11.61
CA ALA A 15 -9.10 -3.79 -11.71
C ALA A 15 -9.86 -5.02 -11.19
N VAL A 16 -10.59 -4.85 -10.08
CA VAL A 16 -11.44 -5.86 -9.42
C VAL A 16 -12.42 -5.20 -8.44
N VAL A 17 -13.70 -5.60 -8.47
CA VAL A 17 -14.79 -5.17 -7.54
C VAL A 17 -15.92 -6.21 -7.56
N PHE A 18 -16.77 -6.16 -8.60
CA PHE A 18 -17.92 -7.06 -8.80
C PHE A 18 -17.56 -8.26 -9.66
N LYS A 19 -16.50 -8.10 -10.45
CA LYS A 19 -15.98 -9.07 -11.40
C LYS A 19 -14.52 -9.35 -11.08
N THR A 20 -14.09 -10.55 -11.47
CA THR A 20 -12.69 -10.97 -11.36
C THR A 20 -11.83 -10.17 -12.34
N ARG A 21 -10.51 -10.17 -12.14
CA ARG A 21 -9.56 -9.52 -13.04
C ARG A 21 -9.73 -9.97 -14.49
N ALA A 22 -10.00 -11.26 -14.72
CA ALA A 22 -10.18 -11.81 -16.06
C ALA A 22 -11.43 -11.26 -16.74
N GLU A 23 -12.56 -11.22 -16.03
CA GLU A 23 -13.83 -10.68 -16.51
C GLU A 23 -13.72 -9.17 -16.81
N TYR A 24 -13.07 -8.39 -15.94
CA TYR A 24 -12.83 -6.96 -16.20
C TYR A 24 -11.94 -6.72 -17.41
N LEU A 25 -10.89 -7.53 -17.61
CA LEU A 25 -10.07 -7.45 -18.83
C LEU A 25 -10.87 -7.81 -20.09
N GLU A 26 -11.76 -8.80 -20.04
CA GLU A 26 -12.61 -9.14 -21.18
C GLU A 26 -13.53 -7.98 -21.58
N MET A 27 -14.07 -7.25 -20.59
CA MET A 27 -14.91 -6.08 -20.82
C MET A 27 -14.12 -4.84 -21.23
N GLY A 28 -12.98 -4.59 -20.59
CA GLY A 28 -12.22 -3.35 -20.73
C GLY A 28 -11.40 -3.31 -22.02
N LEU A 29 -10.65 -4.37 -22.34
CA LEU A 29 -9.71 -4.33 -23.46
C LEU A 29 -10.31 -3.89 -24.83
N PRO A 30 -11.56 -4.26 -25.17
CA PRO A 30 -12.26 -3.69 -26.33
C PRO A 30 -12.35 -2.15 -26.36
N HIS A 31 -12.43 -1.49 -25.20
CA HIS A 31 -12.45 -0.02 -25.13
C HIS A 31 -11.10 0.60 -25.54
N ILE A 32 -9.98 -0.05 -25.25
CA ILE A 32 -8.67 0.41 -25.74
C ILE A 32 -8.60 0.27 -27.26
N LEU A 33 -9.07 -0.86 -27.82
CA LEU A 33 -9.15 -1.03 -29.28
C LEU A 33 -10.00 0.06 -29.91
N TYR A 34 -11.17 0.34 -29.33
CA TYR A 34 -12.06 1.37 -29.86
C TYR A 34 -11.45 2.78 -29.72
N ALA A 35 -10.76 3.07 -28.62
CA ALA A 35 -10.04 4.33 -28.45
C ALA A 35 -8.98 4.52 -29.54
N LEU A 36 -8.20 3.47 -29.85
CA LEU A 36 -7.24 3.50 -30.96
C LEU A 36 -7.92 3.73 -32.31
N GLN A 37 -9.11 3.17 -32.55
CA GLN A 37 -9.89 3.45 -33.76
C GLN A 37 -10.33 4.91 -33.84
N CYS A 38 -10.84 5.50 -32.74
CA CYS A 38 -11.18 6.92 -32.68
C CYS A 38 -9.95 7.82 -32.96
N LEU A 39 -8.81 7.45 -32.37
CA LEU A 39 -7.54 8.14 -32.60
C LEU A 39 -7.03 8.00 -34.05
N LYS A 40 -7.26 6.86 -34.72
CA LYS A 40 -6.96 6.71 -36.16
C LYS A 40 -7.91 7.56 -37.03
N ALA A 41 -9.19 7.64 -36.65
CA ALA A 41 -10.24 8.25 -37.45
C ALA A 41 -10.22 9.79 -37.45
N ASP A 42 -9.91 10.43 -36.30
CA ASP A 42 -9.93 11.89 -36.19
C ASP A 42 -8.66 12.44 -35.50
N PRO A 43 -7.78 13.18 -36.20
CA PRO A 43 -6.54 13.73 -35.65
C PRO A 43 -6.75 14.70 -34.47
N ARG A 44 -7.96 15.21 -34.27
CA ARG A 44 -8.35 16.12 -33.17
C ARG A 44 -8.79 15.35 -31.92
N TYR A 45 -9.07 14.05 -32.03
CA TYR A 45 -9.41 13.24 -30.87
C TYR A 45 -8.20 13.03 -29.96
N ARG A 46 -8.46 12.95 -28.65
CA ARG A 46 -7.50 12.62 -27.59
C ARG A 46 -8.14 11.57 -26.69
N PHE A 47 -7.32 10.77 -26.03
CA PHE A 47 -7.79 9.79 -25.06
C PHE A 47 -6.77 9.58 -23.95
N VAL A 48 -7.25 9.23 -22.76
CA VAL A 48 -6.41 8.98 -21.58
C VAL A 48 -6.65 7.56 -21.06
N LEU A 49 -5.55 6.87 -20.78
CA LEU A 49 -5.51 5.60 -20.05
C LEU A 49 -4.73 5.81 -18.75
N ASP A 50 -5.08 5.08 -17.69
CA ASP A 50 -4.46 5.23 -16.39
C ASP A 50 -3.41 4.15 -16.09
N GLN A 51 -3.81 3.03 -15.53
CA GLN A 51 -2.97 2.11 -14.77
C GLN A 51 -2.33 1.01 -15.62
N VAL A 52 -1.14 0.57 -15.21
CA VAL A 52 -0.36 -0.42 -15.96
C VAL A 52 -1.00 -1.82 -15.93
N CYS A 53 -1.74 -2.17 -14.89
CA CYS A 53 -2.43 -3.46 -14.79
C CYS A 53 -3.51 -3.64 -15.88
N TYR A 54 -3.92 -2.55 -16.54
CA TYR A 54 -4.81 -2.55 -17.69
C TYR A 54 -4.07 -2.50 -19.03
N ILE A 55 -3.05 -1.62 -19.11
CA ILE A 55 -2.25 -1.40 -20.33
C ILE A 55 -1.37 -2.62 -20.65
N ARG A 56 -0.77 -3.25 -19.65
CA ARG A 56 0.14 -4.39 -19.87
C ARG A 56 -0.59 -5.58 -20.50
N PRO A 57 -1.73 -6.07 -19.94
CA PRO A 57 -2.48 -7.14 -20.59
C PRO A 57 -3.00 -6.79 -21.98
N PHE A 58 -3.29 -5.51 -22.26
CA PHE A 58 -3.68 -5.08 -23.60
C PHE A 58 -2.57 -5.36 -24.62
N LEU A 59 -1.35 -4.92 -24.34
CA LEU A 59 -0.21 -5.10 -25.25
C LEU A 59 0.22 -6.57 -25.37
N GLU A 60 0.02 -7.37 -24.33
CA GLU A 60 0.27 -8.81 -24.37
C GLU A 60 -0.75 -9.56 -25.23
N ARG A 61 -2.03 -9.13 -25.24
CA ARG A 61 -3.12 -9.78 -26.00
C ARG A 61 -3.28 -9.26 -27.42
N TYR A 62 -2.91 -8.00 -27.66
CA TYR A 62 -3.01 -7.32 -28.97
C TYR A 62 -1.63 -6.75 -29.40
N PRO A 63 -0.59 -7.59 -29.53
CA PRO A 63 0.75 -7.14 -29.89
C PRO A 63 0.80 -6.43 -31.25
N GLU A 64 -0.14 -6.72 -32.16
CA GLU A 64 -0.29 -6.05 -33.45
C GLU A 64 -0.66 -4.57 -33.35
N GLU A 65 -1.31 -4.14 -32.25
CA GLU A 65 -1.69 -2.75 -32.03
C GLU A 65 -0.57 -1.93 -31.34
N GLU A 66 0.51 -2.56 -30.86
CA GLU A 66 1.57 -1.89 -30.11
C GLU A 66 2.20 -0.72 -30.90
N ALA A 67 2.42 -0.90 -32.21
CA ALA A 67 2.99 0.13 -33.06
C ALA A 67 2.07 1.37 -33.15
N THR A 68 0.77 1.16 -33.34
CA THR A 68 -0.24 2.24 -33.31
C THR A 68 -0.25 2.90 -31.93
N PHE A 69 -0.32 2.10 -30.87
CA PHE A 69 -0.42 2.58 -29.50
C PHE A 69 0.73 3.53 -29.16
N ARG A 70 1.96 3.12 -29.47
CA ARG A 70 3.17 3.96 -29.33
C ARG A 70 3.12 5.22 -30.20
N GLN A 71 2.65 5.11 -31.43
CA GLN A 71 2.52 6.26 -32.33
C GLN A 71 1.55 7.30 -31.74
N MET A 72 0.42 6.89 -31.19
CA MET A 72 -0.55 7.81 -30.58
C MET A 72 -0.01 8.46 -29.30
N ILE A 73 0.81 7.74 -28.52
CA ILE A 73 1.54 8.31 -27.37
C ILE A 73 2.57 9.34 -27.83
N ALA A 74 3.40 9.01 -28.82
CA ALA A 74 4.44 9.91 -29.33
C ALA A 74 3.85 11.20 -29.93
N GLN A 75 2.62 11.15 -30.46
CA GLN A 75 1.88 12.30 -30.94
C GLN A 75 1.21 13.12 -29.82
N GLY A 76 1.26 12.67 -28.57
CA GLY A 76 0.57 13.30 -27.44
C GLY A 76 -0.95 13.16 -27.48
N ARG A 77 -1.48 12.22 -28.27
CA ARG A 77 -2.94 12.06 -28.49
C ARG A 77 -3.53 10.95 -27.62
N LEU A 78 -2.72 9.97 -27.26
CA LEU A 78 -3.00 9.01 -26.20
C LEU A 78 -2.07 9.33 -25.03
N GLN A 79 -2.60 9.73 -23.87
CA GLN A 79 -1.79 9.98 -22.69
C GLN A 79 -1.98 8.86 -21.66
N ILE A 80 -0.88 8.39 -21.09
CA ILE A 80 -0.88 7.52 -19.91
C ILE A 80 -0.71 8.39 -18.67
N THR A 81 -1.62 8.23 -17.70
CA THR A 81 -1.60 8.93 -16.41
C THR A 81 -1.38 7.93 -15.27
N CYS A 82 -1.68 8.30 -14.02
CA CYS A 82 -1.54 7.48 -12.81
C CYS A 82 -0.08 7.21 -12.43
N GLY A 83 0.66 6.50 -13.27
CA GLY A 83 2.06 6.14 -13.05
C GLY A 83 2.26 5.01 -12.04
N MET A 84 1.18 4.37 -11.58
CA MET A 84 1.18 3.22 -10.69
C MET A 84 0.79 1.92 -11.43
N ASP A 85 1.01 0.77 -10.80
CA ASP A 85 0.56 -0.51 -11.38
C ASP A 85 -0.97 -0.59 -11.37
N THR A 86 -1.60 -0.22 -10.26
CA THR A 86 -3.05 0.00 -10.13
C THR A 86 -3.37 1.42 -9.67
N MET A 87 -4.62 1.88 -9.83
CA MET A 87 -5.09 3.04 -9.07
C MET A 87 -5.30 2.63 -7.60
N ALA A 88 -4.21 2.67 -6.83
CA ALA A 88 -4.18 2.16 -5.47
C ALA A 88 -4.95 3.05 -4.48
N ASP A 89 -5.39 2.45 -3.37
CA ASP A 89 -5.64 3.21 -2.15
C ASP A 89 -4.31 3.77 -1.62
N VAL A 90 -4.35 4.97 -1.03
CA VAL A 90 -3.15 5.64 -0.50
C VAL A 90 -3.15 5.77 1.02
N ASN A 91 -4.16 5.26 1.72
CA ASN A 91 -4.32 5.43 3.17
C ASN A 91 -3.95 4.15 3.95
N ILE A 92 -4.27 2.98 3.40
CA ILE A 92 -4.09 1.66 4.03
C ILE A 92 -2.71 1.07 3.71
N PRO A 93 -2.22 1.06 2.45
CA PRO A 93 -0.90 0.52 2.15
C PRO A 93 0.21 1.33 2.81
N SER A 94 1.34 0.68 3.06
CA SER A 94 2.54 1.35 3.58
C SER A 94 3.16 2.30 2.55
N GLY A 95 3.96 3.26 3.03
CA GLY A 95 4.70 4.16 2.15
C GLY A 95 5.62 3.43 1.17
N GLU A 96 6.24 2.30 1.56
CA GLU A 96 7.06 1.50 0.62
C GLU A 96 6.21 0.92 -0.50
N SER A 97 5.00 0.43 -0.21
CA SER A 97 4.07 -0.06 -1.23
C SER A 97 3.69 1.01 -2.24
N PHE A 98 3.38 2.24 -1.78
CA PHE A 98 3.17 3.37 -2.69
C PHE A 98 4.39 3.60 -3.60
N ILE A 99 5.59 3.53 -3.03
CA ILE A 99 6.82 3.65 -3.84
C ILE A 99 6.96 2.48 -4.83
N ARG A 100 6.60 1.24 -4.48
CA ARG A 100 6.63 0.10 -5.43
C ARG A 100 5.58 0.23 -6.53
N GLN A 101 4.37 0.71 -6.21
CA GLN A 101 3.33 1.02 -7.19
C GLN A 101 3.89 1.94 -8.27
N VAL A 102 4.47 3.07 -7.85
CA VAL A 102 5.07 4.05 -8.75
C VAL A 102 6.30 3.50 -9.46
N LEU A 103 7.20 2.83 -8.73
CA LEU A 103 8.45 2.28 -9.28
C LEU A 103 8.14 1.31 -10.41
N TYR A 104 7.24 0.36 -10.21
CA TYR A 104 6.91 -0.64 -11.22
C TYR A 104 6.05 -0.08 -12.34
N GLY A 105 5.05 0.75 -12.01
CA GLY A 105 4.20 1.41 -13.00
C GLY A 105 5.01 2.30 -13.94
N LYS A 106 5.74 3.28 -13.41
CA LYS A 106 6.57 4.18 -14.22
C LYS A 106 7.70 3.45 -14.95
N ARG A 107 8.33 2.43 -14.33
CA ARG A 107 9.37 1.62 -14.99
C ARG A 107 8.81 0.87 -16.19
N TYR A 108 7.62 0.28 -16.08
CA TYR A 108 6.97 -0.36 -17.22
C TYR A 108 6.73 0.65 -18.35
N CYS A 109 6.13 1.80 -18.06
CA CYS A 109 5.87 2.84 -19.06
C CYS A 109 7.16 3.35 -19.72
N ARG A 110 8.24 3.56 -18.96
CA ARG A 110 9.52 4.02 -19.50
C ARG A 110 10.20 2.93 -20.31
N ASP A 111 10.41 1.75 -19.75
CA ASP A 111 11.25 0.71 -20.34
C ASP A 111 10.53 -0.01 -21.49
N LYS A 112 9.21 -0.23 -21.36
CA LYS A 112 8.41 -0.78 -22.44
C LYS A 112 7.98 0.32 -23.38
N LEU A 113 7.27 1.35 -22.94
CA LEU A 113 6.61 2.29 -23.87
C LEU A 113 7.45 3.51 -24.27
N GLY A 114 8.57 3.77 -23.60
CA GLY A 114 9.40 4.95 -23.86
C GLY A 114 8.78 6.26 -23.36
N VAL A 115 7.83 6.18 -22.41
CA VAL A 115 7.11 7.35 -21.88
C VAL A 115 7.34 7.51 -20.38
N GLU A 116 7.63 8.76 -19.97
CA GLU A 116 7.71 9.13 -18.56
C GLU A 116 6.36 9.70 -18.12
N VAL A 117 5.67 9.02 -17.21
CA VAL A 117 4.35 9.47 -16.72
C VAL A 117 4.54 10.61 -15.71
N ARG A 118 3.94 11.79 -15.95
CA ARG A 118 4.11 12.97 -15.09
C ARG A 118 2.82 13.44 -14.41
N VAL A 119 1.69 12.82 -14.74
CA VAL A 119 0.38 13.18 -14.20
C VAL A 119 -0.09 12.09 -13.25
N GLY A 120 -0.18 12.42 -11.96
CA GLY A 120 -0.79 11.56 -10.97
C GLY A 120 -2.31 11.57 -11.14
N TRP A 121 -2.94 10.42 -10.98
CA TRP A 121 -4.33 10.20 -11.35
C TRP A 121 -4.96 9.20 -10.39
N ALA A 122 -5.84 9.70 -9.53
CA ALA A 122 -6.48 8.97 -8.45
C ALA A 122 -7.96 9.38 -8.39
N LEU A 123 -8.66 9.09 -9.49
CA LEU A 123 -10.04 9.53 -9.70
C LEU A 123 -11.02 8.92 -8.73
N ASP A 124 -10.77 7.70 -8.26
CA ASP A 124 -11.68 7.01 -7.35
C ASP A 124 -11.01 6.50 -6.06
N THR A 125 -9.81 6.98 -5.74
CA THR A 125 -9.17 6.69 -4.45
C THR A 125 -9.95 7.34 -3.29
N PHE A 126 -10.13 6.61 -2.18
CA PHE A 126 -10.98 7.02 -1.06
C PHE A 126 -10.25 7.91 -0.06
N GLY A 127 -10.02 9.17 -0.44
CA GLY A 127 -9.32 10.16 0.38
C GLY A 127 -7.81 10.05 0.27
N HIS A 128 -7.08 11.06 0.74
CA HIS A 128 -5.64 11.17 0.48
C HIS A 128 -4.85 11.75 1.66
N HIS A 129 -3.90 10.96 2.17
CA HIS A 129 -3.07 11.33 3.31
C HIS A 129 -2.13 12.52 3.02
N PRO A 130 -1.75 13.34 4.03
CA PRO A 130 -1.10 14.63 3.83
C PRO A 130 0.41 14.56 3.50
N GLN A 131 0.95 13.36 3.29
CA GLN A 131 2.33 13.18 2.81
C GLN A 131 2.39 12.97 1.27
N MET A 132 1.24 12.78 0.62
CA MET A 132 1.15 12.61 -0.84
C MET A 132 1.86 13.69 -1.65
N PRO A 133 1.79 15.01 -1.34
CA PRO A 133 2.54 16.02 -2.08
C PRO A 133 4.06 15.74 -2.10
N GLN A 134 4.63 15.31 -0.98
CA GLN A 134 6.04 14.94 -0.90
C GLN A 134 6.36 13.73 -1.78
N LEU A 135 5.54 12.67 -1.67
CA LEU A 135 5.74 11.43 -2.40
C LEU A 135 5.61 11.65 -3.92
N LEU A 136 4.56 12.37 -4.34
CA LEU A 136 4.31 12.71 -5.74
C LEU A 136 5.46 13.51 -6.35
N ARG A 137 5.95 14.54 -5.63
CA ARG A 137 7.08 15.36 -6.09
C ARG A 137 8.37 14.56 -6.21
N LYS A 138 8.68 13.72 -5.22
CA LYS A 138 9.86 12.84 -5.26
C LYS A 138 9.77 11.77 -6.36
N ALA A 139 8.56 11.36 -6.70
CA ALA A 139 8.27 10.46 -7.82
C ALA A 139 8.25 11.15 -9.21
N GLY A 140 8.45 12.48 -9.26
CA GLY A 140 8.51 13.23 -10.51
C GLY A 140 7.16 13.52 -11.15
N PHE A 141 6.08 13.57 -10.37
CA PHE A 141 4.78 14.05 -10.85
C PHE A 141 4.71 15.59 -10.83
N ASP A 142 4.11 16.16 -11.88
CA ASP A 142 3.90 17.59 -12.04
C ASP A 142 2.56 18.05 -11.44
N CYS A 143 1.53 17.19 -11.51
CA CYS A 143 0.21 17.46 -10.96
C CYS A 143 -0.48 16.17 -10.50
N TYR A 144 -1.61 16.32 -9.80
CA TYR A 144 -2.40 15.24 -9.24
C TYR A 144 -3.90 15.48 -9.45
N TYR A 145 -4.55 14.60 -10.20
CA TYR A 145 -6.00 14.61 -10.43
C TYR A 145 -6.69 13.67 -9.44
N PHE A 146 -7.75 14.17 -8.79
CA PHE A 146 -8.54 13.39 -7.84
C PHE A 146 -9.96 13.96 -7.73
N PHE A 147 -10.88 13.11 -7.30
CA PHE A 147 -12.29 13.47 -7.11
C PHE A 147 -12.65 13.62 -5.63
N ARG A 148 -12.22 12.68 -4.80
CA ARG A 148 -12.73 12.50 -3.45
C ARG A 148 -11.84 13.17 -2.41
N GLY A 149 -12.47 13.87 -1.48
CA GLY A 149 -11.79 14.53 -0.37
C GLY A 149 -11.31 15.93 -0.72
N VAL A 150 -11.82 16.92 0.01
CA VAL A 150 -11.33 18.30 0.07
C VAL A 150 -11.70 18.86 1.45
N PRO A 151 -11.03 19.93 1.94
CA PRO A 151 -11.36 20.50 3.25
C PRO A 151 -12.82 20.96 3.38
N ASP A 152 -13.36 21.58 2.33
CA ASP A 152 -14.75 22.05 2.27
C ASP A 152 -15.22 22.34 0.83
N ALA A 153 -16.52 22.62 0.67
CA ALA A 153 -17.18 22.85 -0.62
C ALA A 153 -16.77 24.16 -1.34
N GLN A 154 -15.95 25.02 -0.73
CA GLN A 154 -15.41 26.24 -1.35
C GLN A 154 -13.98 26.04 -1.87
N THR A 155 -13.41 24.85 -1.71
CA THR A 155 -12.10 24.51 -2.25
C THR A 155 -12.09 24.78 -3.76
N PRO A 156 -11.12 25.52 -4.32
CA PRO A 156 -11.03 25.73 -5.76
C PRO A 156 -10.69 24.42 -6.48
N SER A 157 -11.08 24.30 -7.76
CA SER A 157 -10.75 23.12 -8.57
C SER A 157 -9.25 22.95 -8.83
N GLU A 158 -8.48 24.04 -8.77
CA GLU A 158 -7.03 24.02 -8.92
C GLU A 158 -6.34 24.73 -7.75
N PHE A 159 -5.41 24.05 -7.09
CA PHE A 159 -4.65 24.61 -5.96
C PHE A 159 -3.27 23.96 -5.81
N TYR A 160 -2.40 24.58 -5.01
CA TYR A 160 -1.19 23.92 -4.55
C TYR A 160 -1.48 23.16 -3.26
N TRP A 161 -1.45 21.82 -3.32
CA TRP A 161 -1.58 20.99 -2.13
C TRP A 161 -0.24 20.88 -1.43
N GLN A 162 -0.16 21.36 -0.19
CA GLN A 162 1.04 21.34 0.64
C GLN A 162 1.03 20.16 1.61
N GLY A 163 2.09 19.35 1.54
CA GLY A 163 2.31 18.24 2.44
C GLY A 163 2.90 18.64 3.78
N ILE A 164 2.92 17.70 4.72
CA ILE A 164 3.43 17.91 6.09
C ILE A 164 4.91 18.35 6.17
N ASP A 165 5.70 18.12 5.10
CA ASP A 165 7.09 18.54 4.99
C ASP A 165 7.26 19.90 4.30
N GLY A 166 6.17 20.53 3.87
CA GLY A 166 6.16 21.77 3.12
C GLY A 166 6.25 21.61 1.60
N SER A 167 6.45 20.40 1.07
CA SER A 167 6.42 20.14 -0.38
C SER A 167 5.05 20.48 -0.95
N GLN A 168 5.00 21.06 -2.16
CA GLN A 168 3.75 21.40 -2.84
C GLN A 168 3.64 20.68 -4.19
N VAL A 169 2.44 20.20 -4.50
CA VAL A 169 2.06 19.66 -5.81
C VAL A 169 0.85 20.40 -6.34
N LEU A 170 0.78 20.60 -7.66
CA LEU A 170 -0.43 21.14 -8.28
C LEU A 170 -1.53 20.08 -8.23
N ALA A 171 -2.60 20.40 -7.52
CA ALA A 171 -3.76 19.56 -7.28
C ALA A 171 -4.90 20.02 -8.19
N ILE A 172 -5.49 19.07 -8.93
CA ILE A 172 -6.65 19.27 -9.79
C ILE A 172 -7.80 18.45 -9.21
N TRP A 173 -8.63 19.13 -8.42
CA TRP A 173 -9.84 18.56 -7.84
C TRP A 173 -10.99 18.61 -8.85
N LEU A 174 -11.75 17.53 -8.96
CA LEU A 174 -12.91 17.40 -9.83
C LEU A 174 -14.19 17.58 -9.00
N PRO A 175 -14.84 18.77 -8.96
CA PRO A 175 -15.84 19.07 -7.92
C PRO A 175 -17.13 18.23 -7.92
N TYR A 176 -17.44 17.54 -9.03
CA TYR A 176 -18.70 16.83 -9.20
C TYR A 176 -18.53 15.32 -9.41
N SER A 177 -17.75 14.93 -10.41
CA SER A 177 -17.34 13.54 -10.66
C SER A 177 -16.25 13.52 -11.73
N TYR A 178 -15.54 12.40 -11.82
CA TYR A 178 -14.68 12.10 -12.96
C TYR A 178 -15.45 11.73 -14.24
N GLY A 179 -16.79 11.70 -14.22
CA GLY A 179 -17.63 11.51 -15.41
C GLY A 179 -18.52 12.69 -15.76
N PHE A 180 -18.17 13.89 -15.29
CA PHE A 180 -19.05 15.06 -15.37
C PHE A 180 -19.44 15.48 -16.78
N LEU A 181 -18.59 15.22 -17.79
CA LEU A 181 -18.85 15.49 -19.21
C LEU A 181 -19.14 14.22 -20.02
N PHE A 182 -19.25 13.06 -19.39
CA PHE A 182 -19.57 11.81 -20.09
C PHE A 182 -21.05 11.75 -20.50
N GLY A 183 -21.34 11.01 -21.57
CA GLY A 183 -22.71 10.80 -22.05
C GLY A 183 -23.28 12.04 -22.73
N SER A 184 -22.41 12.80 -23.39
CA SER A 184 -22.78 14.03 -24.07
C SER A 184 -23.69 13.76 -25.28
N PRO A 185 -24.69 14.63 -25.57
CA PRO A 185 -25.56 14.43 -26.72
C PRO A 185 -24.80 14.39 -28.05
N LYS A 186 -25.27 13.56 -28.98
CA LYS A 186 -24.63 13.35 -30.30
C LYS A 186 -25.02 14.40 -31.36
N ASN A 187 -25.95 15.30 -31.05
CA ASN A 187 -26.38 16.38 -31.93
C ASN A 187 -25.96 17.74 -31.37
N LEU A 188 -25.64 18.68 -32.26
CA LEU A 188 -25.04 19.95 -31.88
C LEU A 188 -25.91 20.83 -30.96
N PRO A 189 -27.24 21.01 -31.18
CA PRO A 189 -28.06 21.84 -30.30
C PRO A 189 -28.09 21.35 -28.85
N GLU A 190 -28.32 20.06 -28.64
CA GLU A 190 -28.35 19.49 -27.28
C GLU A 190 -26.95 19.45 -26.67
N PHE A 191 -25.90 19.18 -27.47
CA PHE A 191 -24.52 19.23 -27.02
C PHE A 191 -24.14 20.64 -26.53
N LYS A 192 -24.52 21.69 -27.26
CA LYS A 192 -24.31 23.09 -26.86
C LYS A 192 -24.92 23.40 -25.51
N GLU A 193 -26.15 22.96 -25.29
CA GLU A 193 -26.83 23.18 -24.01
C GLU A 193 -26.18 22.37 -22.89
N PHE A 194 -25.84 21.10 -23.16
CA PHE A 194 -25.14 20.23 -22.21
C PHE A 194 -23.82 20.86 -21.73
N VAL A 195 -22.92 21.22 -22.63
CA VAL A 195 -21.61 21.79 -22.26
C VAL A 195 -21.74 23.16 -21.60
N ARG A 196 -22.72 23.98 -22.01
CA ARG A 196 -22.99 25.28 -21.38
C ARG A 196 -23.42 25.10 -19.93
N GLN A 197 -24.38 24.20 -19.67
CA GLN A 197 -24.82 23.91 -18.31
C GLN A 197 -23.66 23.41 -17.44
N ARG A 198 -22.84 22.49 -17.96
CA ARG A 198 -21.68 21.94 -17.22
C ARG A 198 -20.62 23.00 -16.94
N TYR A 199 -20.37 23.89 -17.90
CA TYR A 199 -19.50 25.05 -17.69
C TYR A 199 -20.00 25.96 -16.56
N GLU A 200 -21.28 26.32 -16.53
CA GLU A 200 -21.84 27.17 -15.47
C GLU A 200 -21.71 26.54 -14.07
N HIS A 201 -21.77 25.20 -13.97
CA HIS A 201 -21.55 24.48 -12.72
C HIS A 201 -20.07 24.46 -12.29
N LEU A 202 -19.13 24.33 -13.23
CA LEU A 202 -17.69 24.30 -12.92
C LEU A 202 -17.13 25.69 -12.62
N LYS A 203 -17.68 26.73 -13.25
CA LYS A 203 -17.13 28.08 -13.19
C LYS A 203 -16.95 28.64 -11.77
N PRO A 204 -17.85 28.41 -10.79
CA PRO A 204 -17.68 28.86 -9.41
C PRO A 204 -16.43 28.32 -8.70
N PHE A 205 -15.91 27.15 -9.11
CA PHE A 205 -14.73 26.53 -8.50
C PHE A 205 -13.41 26.98 -9.15
N ALA A 206 -13.47 27.51 -10.37
CA ALA A 206 -12.30 27.79 -11.19
C ALA A 206 -11.60 29.11 -10.78
N PRO A 207 -10.36 29.07 -10.26
CA PRO A 207 -9.57 30.27 -9.94
C PRO A 207 -8.91 30.89 -11.18
N THR A 208 -8.99 30.23 -12.35
CA THR A 208 -8.40 30.68 -13.62
C THR A 208 -9.42 30.60 -14.77
N PRO A 209 -9.15 31.19 -15.95
CA PRO A 209 -9.99 31.00 -17.15
C PRO A 209 -9.79 29.62 -17.82
N VAL A 210 -9.02 28.72 -17.22
CA VAL A 210 -8.78 27.35 -17.68
C VAL A 210 -9.56 26.43 -16.76
N LEU A 211 -10.55 25.74 -17.32
CA LEU A 211 -11.41 24.79 -16.62
C LEU A 211 -11.20 23.40 -17.22
N VAL A 212 -11.48 22.36 -16.43
CA VAL A 212 -11.41 20.98 -16.90
C VAL A 212 -12.65 20.19 -16.49
N GLY A 213 -13.10 19.33 -17.39
CA GLY A 213 -14.08 18.28 -17.12
C GLY A 213 -13.67 16.99 -17.82
N LEU A 214 -13.92 15.86 -17.15
CA LEU A 214 -13.60 14.55 -17.68
C LEU A 214 -14.81 13.94 -18.40
N SER A 215 -14.58 13.29 -19.54
CA SER A 215 -15.57 12.57 -20.34
C SER A 215 -15.16 11.09 -20.37
N GLY A 216 -15.69 10.34 -19.41
CA GLY A 216 -15.46 8.92 -19.20
C GLY A 216 -16.10 8.49 -17.89
N VAL A 217 -16.28 7.20 -17.68
CA VAL A 217 -16.79 6.61 -16.44
C VAL A 217 -16.13 5.24 -16.25
N ASP A 218 -16.52 4.53 -15.21
CA ASP A 218 -16.14 3.14 -14.95
C ASP A 218 -16.46 2.30 -16.20
N LEU A 219 -15.40 1.84 -16.87
CA LEU A 219 -15.45 1.11 -18.13
C LEU A 219 -16.30 1.81 -19.20
N GLY A 220 -16.25 3.14 -19.24
CA GLY A 220 -16.95 3.93 -20.26
C GLY A 220 -16.32 3.71 -21.64
N GLU A 221 -17.17 3.51 -22.66
CA GLU A 221 -16.74 3.49 -24.06
C GLU A 221 -16.29 4.89 -24.52
N PRO A 222 -15.25 5.00 -25.37
CA PRO A 222 -14.88 6.23 -26.05
C PRO A 222 -16.07 6.89 -26.78
N GLU A 223 -16.23 8.21 -26.63
CA GLU A 223 -17.25 9.02 -27.30
C GLU A 223 -16.67 9.62 -28.61
N PRO A 224 -16.82 9.01 -29.80
CA PRO A 224 -16.16 9.46 -31.03
C PRO A 224 -16.66 10.83 -31.54
N HIS A 225 -17.88 11.22 -31.17
CA HIS A 225 -18.52 12.45 -31.64
C HIS A 225 -17.93 13.73 -31.02
N LEU A 226 -17.15 13.62 -29.94
CA LEU A 226 -16.64 14.78 -29.21
C LEU A 226 -15.80 15.71 -30.09
N ALA A 227 -14.87 15.17 -30.88
CA ALA A 227 -13.97 15.99 -31.68
C ALA A 227 -14.73 16.84 -32.71
N GLU A 228 -15.72 16.27 -33.39
CA GLU A 228 -16.53 17.00 -34.36
C GLU A 228 -17.43 18.04 -33.68
N LEU A 229 -18.11 17.67 -32.59
CA LEU A 229 -19.05 18.58 -31.92
C LEU A 229 -18.35 19.73 -31.19
N VAL A 230 -17.17 19.50 -30.62
CA VAL A 230 -16.34 20.57 -30.03
C VAL A 230 -15.94 21.58 -31.10
N GLU A 231 -15.53 21.12 -32.28
CA GLU A 231 -15.18 22.01 -33.39
C GLU A 231 -16.40 22.76 -33.95
N ALA A 232 -17.57 22.11 -33.98
CA ALA A 232 -18.81 22.75 -34.38
C ALA A 232 -19.30 23.79 -33.34
N PHE A 233 -19.09 23.52 -32.06
CA PHE A 233 -19.34 24.48 -30.97
C PHE A 233 -18.44 25.71 -31.12
N ASN A 234 -17.14 25.52 -31.32
CA ASN A 234 -16.16 26.60 -31.41
C ASN A 234 -16.32 27.49 -32.67
N ARG A 235 -16.90 26.95 -33.75
CA ARG A 235 -17.23 27.72 -34.96
C ARG A 235 -18.36 28.72 -34.75
N ASP A 236 -19.17 28.57 -33.70
CA ASP A 236 -20.23 29.53 -33.36
C ASP A 236 -19.60 30.82 -32.77
N PRO A 237 -19.72 31.98 -33.44
CA PRO A 237 -19.19 33.23 -32.91
C PRO A 237 -19.85 33.65 -31.58
N ALA A 238 -21.03 33.11 -31.27
CA ALA A 238 -21.76 33.37 -30.03
C ALA A 238 -21.40 32.39 -28.89
N ALA A 239 -20.48 31.44 -29.11
CA ALA A 239 -20.07 30.51 -28.06
C ALA A 239 -19.44 31.28 -26.88
N PRO A 240 -19.88 31.05 -25.62
CA PRO A 240 -19.46 31.87 -24.47
C PRO A 240 -18.02 31.58 -24.00
N PHE A 241 -17.51 30.37 -24.27
CA PHE A 241 -16.16 29.91 -23.94
C PHE A 241 -15.63 29.04 -25.09
N GLU A 242 -14.36 28.69 -25.08
CA GLU A 242 -13.74 27.75 -26.02
C GLU A 242 -13.76 26.34 -25.44
N LEU A 243 -14.15 25.34 -26.22
CA LEU A 243 -14.02 23.93 -25.85
C LEU A 243 -12.75 23.33 -26.45
N ARG A 244 -12.10 22.42 -25.73
CA ARG A 244 -10.97 21.65 -26.29
C ARG A 244 -11.07 20.20 -25.86
N VAL A 245 -11.15 19.28 -26.83
CA VAL A 245 -10.80 17.88 -26.56
C VAL A 245 -9.30 17.84 -26.32
N ALA A 246 -8.85 17.31 -25.20
CA ALA A 246 -7.46 17.46 -24.78
C ALA A 246 -6.95 16.32 -23.92
N THR A 247 -5.63 16.28 -23.75
CA THR A 247 -4.97 15.49 -22.72
C THR A 247 -4.66 16.32 -21.46
N PRO A 248 -4.37 15.69 -20.31
CA PRO A 248 -3.91 16.38 -19.10
C PRO A 248 -2.68 17.27 -19.32
N ASP A 249 -1.74 16.89 -20.18
CA ASP A 249 -0.56 17.72 -20.48
C ASP A 249 -0.94 19.01 -21.22
N GLU A 250 -1.89 18.95 -22.16
CA GLU A 250 -2.42 20.12 -22.87
C GLU A 250 -3.17 21.06 -21.89
N HIS A 251 -3.95 20.49 -20.96
CA HIS A 251 -4.60 21.25 -19.88
C HIS A 251 -3.57 21.93 -18.96
N LEU A 252 -2.55 21.18 -18.52
CA LEU A 252 -1.51 21.70 -17.64
C LEU A 252 -0.70 22.82 -18.30
N ALA A 253 -0.41 22.71 -19.60
CA ALA A 253 0.23 23.78 -20.36
C ALA A 253 -0.60 25.07 -20.34
N ALA A 254 -1.90 24.97 -20.60
CA ALA A 254 -2.81 26.13 -20.57
C ALA A 254 -2.94 26.73 -19.16
N LEU A 255 -2.93 25.91 -18.11
CA LEU A 255 -2.95 26.39 -16.75
C LEU A 255 -1.66 27.14 -16.41
N ARG A 256 -0.48 26.63 -16.82
CA ARG A 256 0.80 27.34 -16.67
C ARG A 256 0.79 28.71 -17.35
N GLU A 257 0.25 28.80 -18.58
CA GLU A 257 0.06 30.10 -19.26
C GLU A 257 -0.79 31.07 -18.43
N ALA A 258 -1.87 30.60 -17.80
CA ALA A 258 -2.71 31.44 -16.95
C ALA A 258 -1.96 31.93 -15.70
N LEU A 259 -1.14 31.08 -15.08
CA LEU A 259 -0.32 31.46 -13.92
C LEU A 259 0.74 32.50 -14.30
N ASP A 260 1.39 32.33 -15.46
CA ASP A 260 2.34 33.29 -16.03
C ASP A 260 1.68 34.63 -16.36
N ALA A 261 0.41 34.60 -16.77
CA ALA A 261 -0.43 35.79 -16.99
C ALA A 261 -0.88 36.48 -15.69
N GLY A 262 -0.48 35.99 -14.52
CA GLY A 262 -0.70 36.64 -13.23
C GLY A 262 -1.82 36.02 -12.38
N HIS A 263 -2.49 34.95 -12.84
CA HIS A 263 -3.42 34.21 -12.00
C HIS A 263 -2.68 33.56 -10.82
N ARG A 264 -3.40 33.33 -9.71
CA ARG A 264 -2.84 32.78 -8.47
C ARG A 264 -3.72 31.64 -8.00
N LEU A 265 -3.08 30.59 -7.50
CA LEU A 265 -3.74 29.45 -6.88
C LEU A 265 -3.58 29.54 -5.36
N ALA A 266 -4.60 29.09 -4.64
CA ALA A 266 -4.51 28.95 -3.20
C ALA A 266 -3.50 27.85 -2.84
N VAL A 267 -2.93 27.94 -1.63
CA VAL A 267 -2.23 26.83 -1.01
C VAL A 267 -3.20 26.20 -0.02
N VAL A 268 -3.45 24.89 -0.18
CA VAL A 268 -4.28 24.10 0.74
C VAL A 268 -3.36 23.11 1.42
N SER A 269 -3.40 23.06 2.75
CA SER A 269 -2.62 22.14 3.56
C SER A 269 -3.54 21.21 4.34
N GLY A 270 -3.07 20.01 4.64
CA GLY A 270 -3.78 19.07 5.51
C GLY A 270 -4.18 17.79 4.78
N ASP A 271 -4.92 16.97 5.53
CA ASP A 271 -5.40 15.66 5.13
C ASP A 271 -6.67 15.81 4.29
N LEU A 272 -6.79 15.05 3.18
CA LEU A 272 -7.98 15.04 2.33
C LEU A 272 -8.87 13.83 2.69
N ASN A 273 -9.03 13.62 3.99
CA ASN A 273 -9.76 12.54 4.65
C ASN A 273 -10.73 13.11 5.69
N PRO A 274 -11.70 12.31 6.19
CA PRO A 274 -11.98 10.93 5.82
C PRO A 274 -12.90 10.79 4.61
N ILE A 275 -12.79 9.67 3.88
CA ILE A 275 -13.74 9.20 2.88
C ILE A 275 -14.04 7.72 3.17
N PHE A 276 -15.32 7.35 3.28
CA PHE A 276 -15.79 5.97 3.50
C PHE A 276 -15.05 5.19 4.62
N GLN A 277 -15.10 5.68 5.86
CA GLN A 277 -14.32 5.15 7.00
C GLN A 277 -14.47 3.64 7.23
N GLY A 278 -15.61 3.04 6.89
CA GLY A 278 -15.85 1.60 6.99
C GLY A 278 -14.80 0.77 6.23
N CYS A 279 -14.23 1.31 5.14
CA CYS A 279 -13.19 0.67 4.33
C CYS A 279 -11.95 0.28 5.14
N TYR A 280 -11.66 1.00 6.23
CA TYR A 280 -10.50 0.72 7.09
C TYR A 280 -10.65 -0.55 7.94
N SER A 281 -11.86 -1.09 8.06
CA SER A 281 -12.15 -2.28 8.89
C SER A 281 -12.77 -3.46 8.13
N SER A 282 -13.47 -3.21 7.01
CA SER A 282 -14.08 -4.26 6.18
C SER A 282 -13.07 -5.32 5.74
N ARG A 283 -13.40 -6.61 5.83
CA ARG A 283 -12.52 -7.72 5.42
C ARG A 283 -11.09 -7.58 5.95
N ILE A 284 -10.95 -7.54 7.28
CA ILE A 284 -9.69 -7.28 7.99
C ILE A 284 -8.55 -8.21 7.57
N GLU A 285 -8.89 -9.42 7.11
CA GLU A 285 -7.97 -10.43 6.60
C GLU A 285 -7.16 -9.92 5.40
N VAL A 286 -7.77 -9.12 4.52
CA VAL A 286 -7.09 -8.50 3.37
C VAL A 286 -6.00 -7.54 3.87
N LYS A 287 -6.32 -6.72 4.88
CA LYS A 287 -5.39 -5.75 5.47
C LYS A 287 -4.25 -6.44 6.20
N GLN A 288 -4.55 -7.48 6.99
CA GLN A 288 -3.56 -8.27 7.71
C GLN A 288 -2.60 -8.97 6.76
N ALA A 289 -3.12 -9.60 5.69
CA ALA A 289 -2.30 -10.25 4.66
C ALA A 289 -1.43 -9.24 3.91
N ASN A 290 -1.98 -8.09 3.50
CA ASN A 290 -1.21 -7.01 2.89
C ASN A 290 -0.04 -6.59 3.81
N ARG A 291 -0.32 -6.26 5.07
CA ARG A 291 0.71 -5.80 6.02
C ARG A 291 1.80 -6.86 6.27
N GLU A 292 1.42 -8.13 6.37
CA GLU A 292 2.38 -9.22 6.52
C GLU A 292 3.30 -9.33 5.31
N LEU A 293 2.74 -9.26 4.10
CA LEU A 293 3.49 -9.34 2.85
C LEU A 293 4.37 -8.12 2.60
N GLU A 294 3.90 -6.91 2.89
CA GLU A 294 4.71 -5.70 2.84
C GLU A 294 5.97 -5.84 3.70
N ARG A 295 5.82 -6.34 4.93
CA ARG A 295 6.95 -6.58 5.83
C ARG A 295 7.89 -7.65 5.27
N LEU A 296 7.34 -8.75 4.76
CA LEU A 296 8.14 -9.88 4.27
C LEU A 296 8.91 -9.51 2.99
N LEU A 297 8.24 -8.91 2.01
CA LEU A 297 8.83 -8.53 0.72
C LEU A 297 9.88 -7.42 0.86
N THR A 298 9.62 -6.39 1.67
CA THR A 298 10.65 -5.36 1.97
C THR A 298 11.82 -5.93 2.78
N THR A 299 11.61 -6.99 3.57
CA THR A 299 12.71 -7.71 4.24
C THR A 299 13.56 -8.49 3.23
N ILE A 300 12.93 -9.12 2.24
CA ILE A 300 13.63 -9.83 1.17
C ILE A 300 14.46 -8.86 0.34
N GLU A 301 13.91 -7.70 -0.04
CA GLU A 301 14.66 -6.65 -0.75
C GLU A 301 15.94 -6.21 -0.02
N LYS A 302 15.87 -6.06 1.30
CA LYS A 302 17.04 -5.78 2.13
C LYS A 302 18.07 -6.92 2.07
N CYS A 303 17.59 -8.16 2.14
CA CYS A 303 18.45 -9.34 2.04
C CYS A 303 19.06 -9.47 0.64
N ASP A 304 18.31 -9.14 -0.41
CA ASP A 304 18.75 -9.11 -1.80
C ASP A 304 19.86 -8.08 -2.00
N ALA A 305 19.70 -6.87 -1.44
CA ALA A 305 20.73 -5.84 -1.48
C ALA A 305 22.03 -6.30 -0.77
N LEU A 306 21.92 -6.93 0.40
CA LEU A 306 23.07 -7.48 1.13
C LEU A 306 23.71 -8.64 0.37
N ALA A 307 22.91 -9.56 -0.16
CA ALA A 307 23.38 -10.71 -0.93
C ALA A 307 24.13 -10.24 -2.18
N ALA A 308 23.57 -9.30 -2.94
CA ALA A 308 24.21 -8.70 -4.11
C ALA A 308 25.54 -8.03 -3.74
N TRP A 309 25.59 -7.31 -2.61
CA TRP A 309 26.82 -6.68 -2.11
C TRP A 309 27.91 -7.71 -1.75
N LEU A 310 27.52 -8.88 -1.25
CA LEU A 310 28.41 -10.01 -0.97
C LEU A 310 28.78 -10.85 -2.22
N GLY A 311 28.33 -10.46 -3.41
CA GLY A 311 28.55 -11.18 -4.66
C GLY A 311 27.74 -12.49 -4.77
N LEU A 312 26.64 -12.60 -4.02
CA LEU A 312 25.73 -13.75 -4.07
C LEU A 312 24.64 -13.53 -5.14
N PRO A 313 24.16 -14.59 -5.79
CA PRO A 313 23.13 -14.48 -6.83
C PRO A 313 21.78 -14.04 -6.24
N VAL A 314 21.12 -13.13 -6.95
CA VAL A 314 19.79 -12.60 -6.60
C VAL A 314 18.86 -12.74 -7.79
N ASP A 315 17.69 -13.33 -7.56
CA ASP A 315 16.59 -13.45 -8.52
C ASP A 315 15.56 -12.34 -8.28
N VAL A 316 15.82 -11.17 -8.87
CA VAL A 316 14.93 -10.00 -8.79
C VAL A 316 13.57 -10.29 -9.43
N ALA A 317 13.54 -11.12 -10.49
CA ALA A 317 12.29 -11.45 -11.17
C ALA A 317 11.36 -12.29 -10.28
N ALA A 318 11.90 -13.18 -9.44
CA ALA A 318 11.08 -13.90 -8.45
C ALA A 318 10.47 -12.98 -7.41
N LEU A 319 11.23 -12.00 -6.92
CA LEU A 319 10.72 -11.01 -5.99
C LEU A 319 9.63 -10.13 -6.64
N GLU A 320 9.82 -9.71 -7.90
CA GLU A 320 8.80 -8.95 -8.64
C GLU A 320 7.51 -9.76 -8.83
N ARG A 321 7.61 -11.08 -9.09
CA ARG A 321 6.43 -11.97 -9.13
C ARG A 321 5.72 -12.09 -7.78
N ALA A 322 6.46 -12.02 -6.67
CA ALA A 322 5.88 -12.04 -5.33
C ALA A 322 5.23 -10.70 -4.96
N TRP A 323 5.72 -9.59 -5.50
CA TRP A 323 5.11 -8.26 -5.32
C TRP A 323 3.85 -8.05 -6.15
N GLU A 324 3.75 -8.64 -7.34
CA GLU A 324 2.66 -8.32 -8.28
C GLU A 324 1.27 -8.48 -7.66
N PRO A 325 0.92 -9.60 -6.97
CA PRO A 325 -0.40 -9.71 -6.37
C PRO A 325 -0.62 -8.72 -5.23
N VAL A 326 0.44 -8.34 -4.50
CA VAL A 326 0.36 -7.36 -3.42
C VAL A 326 -0.02 -5.99 -3.95
N LEU A 327 0.66 -5.54 -5.01
CA LEU A 327 0.38 -4.25 -5.63
C LEU A 327 -0.95 -4.27 -6.39
N PHE A 328 -1.29 -5.38 -7.04
CA PHE A 328 -2.59 -5.53 -7.69
C PHE A 328 -3.74 -5.41 -6.69
N ASN A 329 -3.66 -6.13 -5.57
CA ASN A 329 -4.69 -6.13 -4.52
C ASN A 329 -4.73 -4.83 -3.69
N GLN A 330 -3.79 -3.90 -3.89
CA GLN A 330 -3.84 -2.55 -3.34
C GLN A 330 -4.72 -1.59 -4.15
N PHE A 331 -5.27 -2.04 -5.28
CA PHE A 331 -6.35 -1.33 -5.97
C PHE A 331 -7.43 -0.91 -4.97
N HIS A 332 -7.92 0.33 -5.09
CA HIS A 332 -8.68 0.99 -4.02
C HIS A 332 -9.89 0.17 -3.56
N ASP A 333 -10.67 -0.44 -4.45
CA ASP A 333 -11.80 -1.28 -4.03
C ASP A 333 -11.39 -2.58 -3.33
N CYS A 334 -10.27 -3.17 -3.76
CA CYS A 334 -9.80 -4.47 -3.26
C CYS A 334 -9.28 -4.36 -1.83
N ILE A 335 -8.37 -3.41 -1.58
CA ILE A 335 -7.79 -3.22 -0.24
C ILE A 335 -8.78 -2.59 0.72
N CYS A 336 -9.75 -1.81 0.25
CA CYS A 336 -10.86 -1.30 1.05
C CYS A 336 -11.86 -2.39 1.44
N GLY A 337 -11.85 -3.54 0.76
CA GLY A 337 -12.68 -4.69 1.12
C GLY A 337 -14.13 -4.57 0.66
N VAL A 338 -14.40 -3.77 -0.38
CA VAL A 338 -15.74 -3.53 -0.93
C VAL A 338 -16.08 -4.45 -2.11
N GLN A 339 -15.16 -5.34 -2.49
CA GLN A 339 -15.38 -6.36 -3.51
C GLN A 339 -16.41 -7.43 -3.09
N VAL A 340 -16.96 -8.13 -4.07
CA VAL A 340 -17.82 -9.31 -3.84
C VAL A 340 -17.02 -10.53 -3.39
N ASP A 341 -17.69 -11.53 -2.80
CA ASP A 341 -17.03 -12.67 -2.15
C ASP A 341 -16.13 -13.48 -3.10
N LYS A 342 -16.55 -13.73 -4.35
CA LYS A 342 -15.70 -14.43 -5.33
C LYS A 342 -14.37 -13.72 -5.57
N VAL A 343 -14.38 -12.38 -5.57
CA VAL A 343 -13.18 -11.56 -5.79
C VAL A 343 -12.33 -11.55 -4.52
N PHE A 344 -12.96 -11.53 -3.34
CA PHE A 344 -12.24 -11.68 -2.08
C PHE A 344 -11.52 -13.03 -1.97
N GLU A 345 -12.14 -14.13 -2.38
CA GLU A 345 -11.50 -15.45 -2.41
C GLU A 345 -10.25 -15.44 -3.32
N ASP A 346 -10.37 -14.89 -4.53
CA ASP A 346 -9.22 -14.71 -5.45
C ASP A 346 -8.11 -13.83 -4.85
N THR A 347 -8.50 -12.76 -4.15
CA THR A 347 -7.58 -11.85 -3.45
C THR A 347 -6.76 -12.61 -2.39
N MET A 348 -7.42 -13.42 -1.57
CA MET A 348 -6.74 -14.18 -0.51
C MET A 348 -5.87 -15.30 -1.09
N HIS A 349 -6.32 -15.98 -2.15
CA HIS A 349 -5.51 -16.98 -2.86
C HIS A 349 -4.21 -16.37 -3.43
N SER A 350 -4.28 -15.18 -4.02
CA SER A 350 -3.11 -14.51 -4.59
C SER A 350 -2.14 -13.99 -3.52
N TYR A 351 -2.65 -13.61 -2.34
CA TYR A 351 -1.80 -13.36 -1.17
C TYR A 351 -1.13 -14.63 -0.64
N TYR A 352 -1.82 -15.78 -0.59
CA TYR A 352 -1.19 -17.05 -0.18
C TYR A 352 -0.07 -17.47 -1.14
N TYR A 353 -0.26 -17.28 -2.45
CA TYR A 353 0.79 -17.46 -3.44
C TYR A 353 2.02 -16.60 -3.11
N SER A 354 1.81 -15.29 -2.92
CA SER A 354 2.88 -14.34 -2.62
C SER A 354 3.60 -14.68 -1.31
N LYS A 355 2.85 -15.10 -0.28
CA LYS A 355 3.39 -15.46 1.04
C LYS A 355 4.31 -16.67 0.96
N ARG A 356 3.89 -17.72 0.25
CA ARG A 356 4.70 -18.93 0.07
C ARG A 356 5.97 -18.62 -0.71
N LEU A 357 5.86 -17.92 -1.85
CA LEU A 357 7.01 -17.55 -2.66
C LEU A 357 7.99 -16.67 -1.87
N ALA A 358 7.47 -15.69 -1.12
CA ALA A 358 8.28 -14.80 -0.30
C ALA A 358 8.98 -15.55 0.86
N ALA A 359 8.32 -16.50 1.51
CA ALA A 359 8.96 -17.34 2.53
C ALA A 359 10.13 -18.15 1.95
N GLU A 360 9.92 -18.81 0.82
CA GLU A 360 10.97 -19.57 0.11
C GLU A 360 12.15 -18.66 -0.30
N LEU A 361 11.85 -17.46 -0.79
CA LEU A 361 12.88 -16.48 -1.14
C LEU A 361 13.66 -16.00 0.09
N LEU A 362 12.98 -15.68 1.19
CA LEU A 362 13.64 -15.22 2.41
C LEU A 362 14.57 -16.30 2.98
N ASP A 363 14.09 -17.54 3.08
CA ASP A 363 14.87 -18.66 3.59
C ASP A 363 16.11 -18.90 2.72
N ALA A 364 15.96 -18.90 1.39
CA ALA A 364 17.07 -19.06 0.47
C ALA A 364 18.10 -17.92 0.60
N ARG A 365 17.65 -16.67 0.80
CA ARG A 365 18.55 -15.52 0.97
C ARG A 365 19.29 -15.57 2.30
N LEU A 366 18.59 -15.83 3.40
CA LEU A 366 19.22 -15.95 4.71
C LEU A 366 20.21 -17.11 4.75
N ALA A 367 19.89 -18.27 4.16
CA ALA A 367 20.82 -19.38 4.03
C ALA A 367 22.08 -19.02 3.22
N SER A 368 21.90 -18.30 2.11
CA SER A 368 23.02 -17.84 1.27
C SER A 368 23.93 -16.86 2.02
N ILE A 369 23.35 -15.88 2.73
CA ILE A 369 24.11 -14.93 3.56
C ILE A 369 24.80 -15.67 4.72
N ALA A 370 24.09 -16.57 5.39
CA ALA A 370 24.62 -17.40 6.48
C ALA A 370 25.85 -18.23 6.05
N SER A 371 25.90 -18.68 4.78
CA SER A 371 27.07 -19.41 4.24
C SER A 371 28.37 -18.60 4.23
N LYS A 372 28.29 -17.27 4.37
CA LYS A 372 29.44 -16.36 4.46
C LYS A 372 29.83 -16.00 5.91
N VAL A 373 29.06 -16.46 6.89
CA VAL A 373 29.32 -16.20 8.31
C VAL A 373 30.32 -17.23 8.83
N ASP A 374 31.34 -16.75 9.56
CA ASP A 374 32.22 -17.65 10.30
C ASP A 374 31.46 -18.35 11.42
N THR A 375 31.28 -19.65 11.25
CA THR A 375 30.59 -20.53 12.20
C THR A 375 31.55 -21.51 12.87
N SER A 376 32.87 -21.30 12.76
CA SER A 376 33.89 -22.14 13.39
C SER A 376 33.86 -22.05 14.93
N GLY A 377 33.88 -23.20 15.59
CA GLY A 377 33.86 -23.31 17.06
C GLY A 377 33.05 -24.51 17.55
N GLU A 378 32.96 -24.66 18.87
CA GLU A 378 32.24 -25.76 19.52
C GLU A 378 30.72 -25.64 19.37
N GLY A 379 30.02 -26.78 19.30
CA GLY A 379 28.56 -26.85 19.32
C GLY A 379 27.88 -26.51 17.99
N ILE A 380 26.55 -26.39 18.04
CA ILE A 380 25.71 -26.08 16.88
C ILE A 380 25.59 -24.55 16.76
N PRO A 381 26.04 -23.93 15.67
CA PRO A 381 25.93 -22.49 15.48
C PRO A 381 24.48 -22.08 15.18
N LEU A 382 24.03 -21.00 15.81
CA LEU A 382 22.77 -20.32 15.54
C LEU A 382 23.08 -18.90 15.09
N ILE A 383 22.56 -18.50 13.93
CA ILE A 383 22.74 -17.15 13.41
C ILE A 383 21.41 -16.41 13.55
N VAL A 384 21.42 -15.32 14.30
CA VAL A 384 20.26 -14.46 14.51
C VAL A 384 20.45 -13.19 13.69
N PHE A 385 19.60 -12.99 12.67
CA PHE A 385 19.61 -11.81 11.82
C PHE A 385 18.69 -10.72 12.35
N ASN A 386 19.11 -9.46 12.22
CA ASN A 386 18.28 -8.28 12.46
C ASN A 386 18.16 -7.46 11.16
N THR A 387 16.96 -7.46 10.58
CA THR A 387 16.66 -6.77 9.31
C THR A 387 16.09 -5.36 9.51
N LEU A 388 16.17 -4.83 10.73
CA LEU A 388 15.79 -3.46 11.08
C LEU A 388 17.00 -2.52 10.99
N GLY A 389 16.72 -1.23 10.79
CA GLY A 389 17.73 -0.17 10.72
C GLY A 389 18.29 0.27 12.08
N TRP A 390 18.00 -0.45 13.16
CA TRP A 390 18.47 -0.17 14.52
C TRP A 390 18.79 -1.46 15.27
N SER A 391 19.62 -1.38 16.31
CA SER A 391 19.95 -2.53 17.17
C SER A 391 18.72 -3.03 17.92
N ARG A 392 18.58 -4.35 18.06
CA ARG A 392 17.42 -4.98 18.71
C ARG A 392 17.85 -6.07 19.69
N SER A 393 17.23 -6.06 20.87
CA SER A 393 17.22 -7.21 21.77
C SER A 393 15.82 -7.82 21.76
N ASP A 394 15.71 -9.13 21.58
CA ASP A 394 14.42 -9.81 21.60
C ASP A 394 14.55 -11.30 21.91
N ILE A 395 13.42 -11.94 22.21
CA ILE A 395 13.32 -13.38 22.38
C ILE A 395 13.47 -14.05 21.00
N VAL A 396 14.35 -15.04 20.95
CA VAL A 396 14.52 -15.95 19.82
C VAL A 396 13.97 -17.30 20.22
N GLU A 397 13.06 -17.83 19.42
CA GLU A 397 12.63 -19.23 19.49
C GLU A 397 13.17 -19.98 18.28
N VAL A 398 13.84 -21.11 18.53
CA VAL A 398 14.43 -21.92 17.45
C VAL A 398 14.38 -23.41 17.80
N GLU A 399 14.15 -24.24 16.78
CA GLU A 399 14.26 -25.69 16.90
C GLU A 399 15.71 -26.12 16.62
N VAL A 400 16.25 -26.96 17.51
CA VAL A 400 17.55 -27.61 17.34
C VAL A 400 17.39 -29.12 17.38
N ALA A 401 18.12 -29.82 16.51
CA ALA A 401 18.09 -31.27 16.40
C ALA A 401 19.48 -31.84 16.72
N PHE A 402 19.49 -33.01 17.36
CA PHE A 402 20.72 -33.72 17.72
C PHE A 402 20.68 -35.13 17.13
N THR A 403 21.80 -35.57 16.56
CA THR A 403 21.96 -36.95 16.07
C THR A 403 22.48 -37.88 17.14
N GLU A 404 23.18 -37.33 18.13
CA GLU A 404 23.77 -37.99 19.28
C GLU A 404 22.70 -38.33 20.32
N THR A 405 22.51 -39.63 20.59
CA THR A 405 21.45 -40.12 21.49
C THR A 405 21.76 -39.90 22.97
N GLN A 406 22.98 -39.47 23.30
CA GLN A 406 23.47 -39.24 24.65
C GLN A 406 23.31 -37.78 25.14
N VAL A 407 22.78 -36.88 24.31
CA VAL A 407 22.59 -35.46 24.70
C VAL A 407 21.42 -35.37 25.69
N LEU A 408 21.69 -35.15 26.98
CA LEU A 408 20.64 -35.10 28.01
C LEU A 408 20.09 -33.68 28.23
N SER A 409 20.97 -32.68 28.09
CA SER A 409 20.66 -31.25 28.19
C SER A 409 21.45 -30.44 27.17
N LEU A 410 21.24 -29.12 27.15
CA LEU A 410 21.95 -28.18 26.29
C LEU A 410 22.27 -26.89 27.06
N GLY A 411 23.37 -26.24 26.69
CA GLY A 411 23.70 -24.87 27.08
C GLY A 411 23.71 -23.95 25.86
N LEU A 412 23.74 -22.64 26.11
CA LEU A 412 23.87 -21.63 25.06
C LEU A 412 25.06 -20.71 25.36
N ARG A 413 25.83 -20.38 24.33
CA ARG A 413 26.90 -19.37 24.40
C ARG A 413 26.74 -18.31 23.32
N ASP A 414 27.22 -17.10 23.57
CA ASP A 414 27.36 -16.06 22.54
C ASP A 414 28.67 -16.21 21.73
N ALA A 415 28.91 -15.25 20.83
CA ALA A 415 30.11 -15.21 19.98
C ALA A 415 31.41 -15.07 20.79
N GLU A 416 31.36 -14.46 21.97
CA GLU A 416 32.52 -14.32 22.88
C GLU A 416 32.70 -15.55 23.79
N GLY A 417 31.83 -16.55 23.67
CA GLY A 417 31.86 -17.79 24.48
C GLY A 417 31.23 -17.66 25.86
N ARG A 418 30.56 -16.54 26.17
CA ARG A 418 29.87 -16.34 27.46
C ARG A 418 28.60 -17.17 27.49
N ALA A 419 28.35 -17.84 28.62
CA ALA A 419 27.14 -18.64 28.79
C ALA A 419 25.90 -17.74 28.93
N LEU A 420 24.84 -18.10 28.23
CA LEU A 420 23.55 -17.40 28.24
C LEU A 420 22.45 -18.28 28.85
N PRO A 421 21.47 -17.68 29.55
CA PRO A 421 20.26 -18.38 29.92
C PRO A 421 19.51 -18.86 28.68
N VAL A 422 19.08 -20.12 28.73
CA VAL A 422 18.26 -20.75 27.69
C VAL A 422 17.16 -21.56 28.34
N GLN A 423 15.96 -21.49 27.76
CA GLN A 423 14.80 -22.25 28.19
C GLN A 423 14.45 -23.29 27.13
N VAL A 424 14.25 -24.53 27.54
CA VAL A 424 13.65 -25.56 26.67
C VAL A 424 12.14 -25.43 26.79
N LEU A 425 11.48 -25.04 25.69
CA LEU A 425 10.02 -24.91 25.62
C LEU A 425 9.36 -26.27 25.39
N GLU A 426 9.90 -27.03 24.44
CA GLU A 426 9.44 -28.37 24.07
C GLU A 426 10.65 -29.26 23.77
N ALA A 427 10.54 -30.56 24.05
CA ALA A 427 11.59 -31.52 23.77
C ALA A 427 11.01 -32.87 23.32
N GLU A 428 11.49 -33.36 22.17
CA GLU A 428 11.34 -34.75 21.73
C GLU A 428 12.61 -35.51 22.12
N ARG A 429 12.45 -36.69 22.72
CA ARG A 429 13.57 -37.52 23.18
C ARG A 429 13.61 -38.87 22.47
N TYR A 430 14.81 -39.38 22.27
CA TYR A 430 15.04 -40.78 21.90
C TYR A 430 14.56 -41.72 23.01
N PRO A 431 14.32 -43.02 22.71
CA PRO A 431 13.96 -44.02 23.73
C PRO A 431 14.93 -44.10 24.91
N GLY A 432 16.22 -43.79 24.68
CA GLY A 432 17.26 -43.72 25.71
C GLY A 432 17.28 -42.44 26.55
N GLY A 433 16.31 -41.54 26.37
CA GLY A 433 16.17 -40.30 27.15
C GLY A 433 16.95 -39.09 26.63
N GLY A 434 17.86 -39.25 25.67
CA GLY A 434 18.54 -38.12 25.03
C GLY A 434 17.62 -37.27 24.16
N LEU A 435 17.93 -35.98 24.05
CA LEU A 435 17.25 -35.01 23.19
C LEU A 435 17.45 -35.38 21.72
N LYS A 436 16.34 -35.56 21.01
CA LYS A 436 16.32 -35.70 19.55
C LYS A 436 16.05 -34.35 18.90
N ARG A 437 15.06 -33.61 19.40
CA ARG A 437 14.74 -32.24 19.02
C ARG A 437 14.36 -31.42 20.24
N ALA A 438 14.71 -30.16 20.26
CA ALA A 438 14.29 -29.23 21.30
C ALA A 438 13.94 -27.88 20.69
N ARG A 439 12.77 -27.35 21.03
CA ARG A 439 12.42 -25.94 20.78
C ARG A 439 12.92 -25.13 21.97
N ILE A 440 13.87 -24.24 21.73
CA ILE A 440 14.51 -23.44 22.77
C ILE A 440 14.16 -21.96 22.63
N ALA A 441 14.15 -21.24 23.75
CA ALA A 441 14.00 -19.80 23.81
C ALA A 441 15.18 -19.16 24.56
N PHE A 442 15.67 -18.05 24.04
CA PHE A 442 16.68 -17.21 24.70
C PHE A 442 16.53 -15.76 24.27
N ILE A 443 17.15 -14.84 25.00
CA ILE A 443 17.17 -13.41 24.62
C ILE A 443 18.42 -13.16 23.80
N ALA A 444 18.26 -12.88 22.51
CA ALA A 444 19.34 -12.31 21.71
C ALA A 444 19.46 -10.83 22.07
N ARG A 445 20.65 -10.41 22.53
CA ARG A 445 20.87 -9.03 23.00
C ARG A 445 21.62 -8.23 21.95
N GLU A 446 21.16 -7.00 21.74
CA GLU A 446 21.83 -5.95 20.97
C GLU A 446 22.30 -6.40 19.58
N VAL A 447 21.48 -7.20 18.89
CA VAL A 447 21.79 -7.64 17.52
C VAL A 447 21.88 -6.41 16.62
N PRO A 448 23.03 -6.15 15.96
CA PRO A 448 23.27 -4.90 15.23
C PRO A 448 22.23 -4.62 14.14
N ALA A 449 22.01 -3.34 13.84
CA ALA A 449 21.17 -2.90 12.73
C ALA A 449 21.62 -3.52 11.40
N MET A 450 20.69 -4.09 10.64
CA MET A 450 20.97 -4.77 9.36
C MET A 450 22.08 -5.83 9.45
N GLY A 451 22.29 -6.40 10.64
CA GLY A 451 23.40 -7.29 10.95
C GLY A 451 22.95 -8.65 11.47
N TYR A 452 23.89 -9.36 12.07
CA TYR A 452 23.64 -10.66 12.69
C TYR A 452 24.46 -10.82 13.97
N ALA A 453 24.07 -11.79 14.79
CA ALA A 453 24.84 -12.29 15.93
C ALA A 453 24.90 -13.82 15.87
N VAL A 454 26.04 -14.39 16.26
CA VAL A 454 26.24 -15.85 16.31
C VAL A 454 26.14 -16.32 17.75
N TYR A 455 25.34 -17.35 17.96
CA TYR A 455 25.21 -18.08 19.22
C TYR A 455 25.57 -19.54 18.99
N ARG A 456 25.84 -20.26 20.07
CA ARG A 456 26.28 -21.66 20.01
C ARG A 456 25.51 -22.50 21.01
N VAL A 457 24.79 -23.50 20.52
CA VAL A 457 24.16 -24.52 21.36
C VAL A 457 25.19 -25.58 21.66
N ILE A 458 25.48 -25.75 22.95
CA ILE A 458 26.45 -26.71 23.46
C ILE A 458 25.69 -27.94 23.96
N PRO A 459 25.72 -29.08 23.25
CA PRO A 459 25.10 -30.31 23.73
C PRO A 459 25.81 -30.80 24.99
N ASN A 460 25.05 -31.27 25.99
CA ASN A 460 25.61 -31.80 27.23
C ASN A 460 25.08 -33.21 27.54
N GLY A 461 25.99 -34.16 27.69
CA GLY A 461 25.69 -35.55 28.10
C GLY A 461 25.78 -35.79 29.61
N GLU A 462 26.31 -34.85 30.38
CA GLU A 462 26.47 -34.96 31.83
C GLU A 462 25.38 -34.17 32.56
N GLN A 463 24.44 -34.92 33.17
CA GLN A 463 23.25 -34.46 33.89
C GLN A 463 22.31 -33.53 33.11
N ALA A 464 21.01 -33.67 33.36
CA ALA A 464 20.02 -32.73 32.88
C ALA A 464 20.18 -31.42 33.66
N ILE A 465 20.89 -30.42 33.13
CA ILE A 465 20.84 -29.07 33.70
C ILE A 465 19.41 -28.56 33.47
N PRO A 466 18.63 -28.24 34.52
CA PRO A 466 17.31 -27.66 34.33
C PRO A 466 17.45 -26.32 33.61
N SER A 467 16.44 -25.94 32.82
CA SER A 467 16.29 -24.57 32.32
C SER A 467 16.66 -23.57 33.43
N THR A 468 17.65 -22.70 33.18
CA THR A 468 18.05 -21.68 34.17
C THR A 468 16.96 -20.63 34.36
N LEU A 469 16.02 -20.55 33.43
CA LEU A 469 14.81 -19.74 33.54
C LEU A 469 13.70 -20.64 34.10
N THR A 470 13.41 -20.48 35.38
CA THR A 470 12.17 -20.97 36.00
C THR A 470 11.19 -19.81 36.08
N ALA A 471 9.89 -20.07 35.91
CA ALA A 471 8.83 -19.16 36.34
C ALA A 471 8.84 -19.11 37.88
N GLY A 472 9.89 -18.53 38.46
CA GLY A 472 10.11 -18.48 39.88
C GLY A 472 9.35 -17.31 40.48
N THR A 473 8.49 -17.60 41.45
CA THR A 473 7.97 -16.66 42.48
C THR A 473 9.09 -16.09 43.38
N GLY A 474 10.35 -16.21 42.98
CA GLY A 474 11.53 -15.86 43.76
C GLY A 474 11.91 -14.39 43.62
N GLY A 475 11.69 -13.63 44.70
CA GLY A 475 12.47 -12.46 45.11
C GLY A 475 12.30 -11.15 44.32
N LEU A 476 12.10 -11.19 43.00
CA LEU A 476 12.07 -9.99 42.16
C LEU A 476 10.64 -9.48 41.84
N GLY A 477 9.60 -10.27 42.14
CA GLY A 477 8.19 -9.83 42.01
C GLY A 477 7.78 -9.49 40.58
N TRP A 478 8.21 -10.28 39.59
CA TRP A 478 7.87 -10.08 38.18
C TRP A 478 6.55 -10.75 37.79
N PHE A 479 6.14 -11.79 38.52
CA PHE A 479 4.87 -12.47 38.35
C PHE A 479 4.29 -12.85 39.72
N GLY A 480 2.96 -12.82 39.87
CA GLY A 480 2.31 -13.26 41.11
C GLY A 480 0.81 -13.00 41.13
N VAL A 481 0.15 -13.55 42.15
CA VAL A 481 -1.24 -13.26 42.49
C VAL A 481 -1.24 -12.27 43.65
N ALA A 482 -1.87 -11.12 43.45
CA ALA A 482 -2.16 -10.19 44.53
C ALA A 482 -3.55 -10.49 45.08
N HIS A 483 -3.63 -10.83 46.37
CA HIS A 483 -4.90 -10.85 47.09
C HIS A 483 -5.15 -9.45 47.67
N ASP A 484 -6.12 -8.73 47.09
CA ASP A 484 -6.64 -7.51 47.69
C ASP A 484 -7.98 -7.83 48.38
N PRO A 485 -8.05 -7.80 49.71
CA PRO A 485 -9.28 -8.12 50.45
C PRO A 485 -10.41 -7.09 50.23
N ASN A 486 -10.14 -5.93 49.62
CA ASN A 486 -11.12 -4.88 49.36
C ASN A 486 -11.67 -4.87 47.92
N LEU A 487 -11.16 -5.73 47.03
CA LEU A 487 -11.61 -5.84 45.64
C LEU A 487 -12.14 -7.26 45.38
N ALA A 488 -13.33 -7.37 44.81
CA ALA A 488 -13.98 -8.66 44.54
C ALA A 488 -13.30 -9.40 43.37
N GLY A 489 -12.21 -10.13 43.61
CA GLY A 489 -11.57 -11.02 42.63
C GLY A 489 -10.08 -11.24 42.86
N GLU A 490 -9.54 -12.39 42.43
CA GLU A 490 -8.09 -12.64 42.42
C GLU A 490 -7.43 -11.83 41.30
N ARG A 491 -6.31 -11.14 41.60
CA ARG A 491 -5.57 -10.35 40.61
C ARG A 491 -4.24 -11.00 40.29
N GLY A 492 -3.94 -11.14 39.00
CA GLY A 492 -2.62 -11.53 38.51
C GLY A 492 -1.82 -10.28 38.12
N PHE A 493 -0.50 -10.35 38.20
CA PHE A 493 0.34 -9.29 37.64
C PHE A 493 1.54 -9.83 36.86
N MET A 494 1.99 -9.04 35.90
CA MET A 494 3.26 -9.20 35.18
C MET A 494 4.05 -7.89 35.25
N ALA A 495 5.35 -7.94 35.47
CA ALA A 495 6.17 -6.73 35.54
C ALA A 495 7.60 -6.96 35.03
N ASN A 496 8.19 -5.93 34.44
CA ASN A 496 9.60 -5.84 34.09
C ASN A 496 10.17 -4.48 34.56
N GLU A 497 11.34 -4.06 34.08
CA GLU A 497 11.91 -2.75 34.40
C GLU A 497 11.11 -1.55 33.86
N TYR A 498 10.28 -1.73 32.82
CA TYR A 498 9.56 -0.65 32.13
C TYR A 498 8.11 -0.49 32.57
N CYS A 499 7.42 -1.59 32.91
CA CYS A 499 6.01 -1.52 33.27
C CYS A 499 5.57 -2.62 34.24
N ARG A 500 4.38 -2.43 34.80
CA ARG A 500 3.62 -3.42 35.56
C ARG A 500 2.19 -3.47 35.01
N LEU A 501 1.76 -4.65 34.63
CA LEU A 501 0.42 -4.99 34.17
C LEU A 501 -0.29 -5.75 35.29
N GLU A 502 -1.54 -5.40 35.57
CA GLU A 502 -2.40 -6.17 36.48
C GLU A 502 -3.68 -6.60 35.77
N PHE A 503 -4.13 -7.82 36.06
CA PHE A 503 -5.25 -8.47 35.42
C PHE A 503 -6.24 -8.94 36.46
N ASP A 504 -7.53 -8.79 36.16
CA ASP A 504 -8.58 -9.52 36.87
C ASP A 504 -8.58 -10.97 36.37
N LEU A 505 -8.26 -11.95 37.23
CA LEU A 505 -8.07 -13.34 36.79
C LEU A 505 -9.38 -14.03 36.40
N ARG A 506 -10.53 -13.46 36.77
CA ARG A 506 -11.84 -14.02 36.42
C ARG A 506 -12.28 -13.60 35.02
N SER A 507 -12.13 -12.33 34.68
CA SER A 507 -12.53 -11.75 33.40
C SER A 507 -11.41 -11.73 32.37
N GLY A 508 -10.15 -11.81 32.80
CA GLY A 508 -8.97 -11.60 31.97
C GLY A 508 -8.72 -10.13 31.59
N ALA A 509 -9.53 -9.20 32.11
CA ALA A 509 -9.43 -7.79 31.79
C ALA A 509 -8.16 -7.18 32.40
N LEU A 510 -7.51 -6.28 31.67
CA LEU A 510 -6.40 -5.48 32.17
C LEU A 510 -6.97 -4.39 33.09
N VAL A 511 -6.60 -4.39 34.36
CA VAL A 511 -7.11 -3.46 35.38
C VAL A 511 -6.11 -2.39 35.80
N SER A 512 -4.83 -2.54 35.42
CA SER A 512 -3.80 -1.51 35.64
C SER A 512 -2.65 -1.70 34.64
N LEU A 513 -2.14 -0.60 34.11
CA LEU A 513 -0.90 -0.51 33.34
C LEU A 513 -0.08 0.66 33.86
N LYS A 514 0.90 0.37 34.72
CA LYS A 514 1.80 1.36 35.29
C LYS A 514 3.13 1.39 34.55
N LEU A 515 3.50 2.55 34.02
CA LEU A 515 4.83 2.79 33.49
C LEU A 515 5.82 3.08 34.63
N LYS A 516 6.98 2.42 34.60
CA LYS A 516 8.13 2.66 35.48
C LYS A 516 9.14 3.55 34.73
N PRO A 517 9.93 4.39 35.43
CA PRO A 517 9.98 4.58 36.88
C PRO A 517 8.96 5.58 37.44
N GLU A 518 8.27 6.33 36.57
CA GLU A 518 7.41 7.45 36.93
C GLU A 518 6.12 7.05 37.68
N GLY A 519 5.77 5.75 37.68
CA GLY A 519 4.57 5.22 38.31
C GLY A 519 3.27 5.65 37.63
N ARG A 520 3.35 6.17 36.40
CA ARG A 520 2.20 6.70 35.66
C ARG A 520 1.25 5.57 35.28
N GLU A 521 0.02 5.65 35.79
CA GLU A 521 -1.09 4.79 35.37
C GLU A 521 -1.60 5.25 34.00
N LEU A 522 -1.60 4.34 33.02
CA LEU A 522 -2.11 4.61 31.67
C LEU A 522 -3.57 4.20 31.51
N LEU A 523 -4.06 3.26 32.32
CA LEU A 523 -5.45 2.89 32.30
C LEU A 523 -6.26 3.99 33.01
N ARG A 524 -6.96 4.84 32.26
CA ARG A 524 -8.01 5.71 32.84
C ARG A 524 -9.10 4.83 33.46
N GLU A 525 -9.95 5.40 34.33
CA GLU A 525 -11.08 4.70 34.96
C GLU A 525 -11.81 3.81 33.94
N GLY A 526 -11.67 2.48 34.06
CA GLY A 526 -12.14 1.53 33.06
C GLY A 526 -11.38 0.21 33.08
N LEU A 527 -11.72 -0.69 32.15
CA LEU A 527 -11.05 -1.96 31.89
C LEU A 527 -10.32 -1.88 30.55
N GLY A 528 -9.10 -2.39 30.48
CA GLY A 528 -8.35 -2.59 29.24
C GLY A 528 -8.55 -4.00 28.68
N ASN A 529 -8.23 -4.16 27.39
CA ASN A 529 -8.39 -5.44 26.66
C ASN A 529 -9.83 -5.98 26.68
N VAL A 530 -10.81 -5.08 26.65
CA VAL A 530 -12.24 -5.43 26.55
C VAL A 530 -12.73 -5.18 25.13
N VAL A 531 -13.59 -6.07 24.63
CA VAL A 531 -14.22 -5.89 23.32
C VAL A 531 -15.31 -4.84 23.46
N ALA A 532 -15.11 -3.70 22.80
CA ALA A 532 -16.13 -2.68 22.64
C ALA A 532 -16.86 -2.86 21.31
N ARG A 533 -18.17 -2.65 21.30
CA ARG A 533 -18.97 -2.56 20.09
C ARG A 533 -19.33 -1.10 19.88
N GLU A 534 -18.76 -0.49 18.86
CA GLU A 534 -19.20 0.81 18.37
C GLU A 534 -20.15 0.59 17.19
N ARG A 535 -21.27 1.32 17.18
CA ARG A 535 -22.17 1.31 16.02
C ARG A 535 -21.65 2.35 15.04
N ASP A 536 -20.89 1.90 14.07
CA ASP A 536 -20.53 2.72 12.93
C ASP A 536 -21.80 3.06 12.15
N GLY A 537 -22.15 4.34 12.09
CA GLY A 537 -23.24 4.86 11.26
C GLY A 537 -22.87 4.94 9.78
N GLY A 538 -21.72 4.37 9.41
CA GLY A 538 -20.90 4.62 8.24
C GLY A 538 -21.61 5.05 6.96
N ASP A 539 -21.00 6.04 6.31
CA ASP A 539 -20.96 6.15 4.86
C ASP A 539 -20.20 4.93 4.30
N PHE A 540 -20.84 3.76 4.33
CA PHE A 540 -20.36 2.62 3.57
C PHE A 540 -20.60 2.91 2.09
N TRP A 541 -19.74 2.38 1.22
CA TRP A 541 -20.03 2.28 -0.21
C TRP A 541 -21.23 1.33 -0.38
N GLN A 542 -22.46 1.86 -0.24
CA GLN A 542 -23.69 1.10 -0.43
C GLN A 542 -24.09 1.17 -1.90
N ILE A 543 -24.14 0.01 -2.57
CA ILE A 543 -24.97 -0.14 -3.77
C ILE A 543 -26.42 -0.06 -3.30
N GLY A 544 -26.99 1.16 -3.34
CA GLY A 544 -28.37 1.43 -2.98
C GLY A 544 -28.57 1.86 -1.52
N GLY A 545 -28.24 3.12 -1.22
CA GLY A 545 -28.63 3.79 0.02
C GLY A 545 -29.53 4.99 -0.27
N ALA A 546 -30.85 4.75 -0.19
CA ALA A 546 -32.01 5.68 -0.21
C ALA A 546 -32.25 6.57 -1.44
#